data_AF-A0A9P5V315-F1
#
_entry.id   AF-A0A9P5V315-F1
#
_cell.length_a   1.000
_cell.length_b   1.000
_cell.length_c   1.000
_cell.angle_alpha   90.00
_cell.angle_beta   90.00
_cell.angle_gamma   90.00
#
_symmetry.space_group_name_H-M   'P 1'
#
loop_
_entity.id
_entity.type
_entity.pdbx_description
1 polymer ?
#
loop_
_entity_poly.entity_id
_entity_poly.type
_entity_poly.pdbx_seq_one_letter_code
_entity_poly.pdbx_strand_id
1 'polypeptide(L)'
;SLLTRRCPNSIMNSTKSSPITHRTLSLKETTERLSSSKPFVALPLDDHFVEVQPPQQPTNTFAADGTLEALKLPDEHRNTIPDFSRVGYREGHVRIPIVPVSVIVEPSSNDTVDDTARIQSAIDQVSTQPLKPIGEDGAAVRGAVLLKAGVYRVAGALVIHASGVVLRGEGQVEAGTVVVATGAIQRDFILVNGMLNSDMGTVEKQQALAKTKEMMPTNGYKSSKKPTTTTMAGIYVPVGETHIPVESIEGFSVGERIVIERPGSDKWINDIGMDSLPPRPDSGASVQWKKETFTFKFERTILGIDNVTSSLIIDIPMVMSLDPKYPPAKVYELIYRSPMISDVGVENMRLVSEYDPVDGEDESHGWYAVVMDNTLHGWVTDVTTMHFVSGIFASTWSRYVTIQDCSVLYPVSKPTAGGRRYQLCLNGQMGLVKRCFTNNARHDFITLARCC
;
A
#
# COMPACT_ATOMS: atom_id res chain seq x y z
N SER A 1 -17.50 70.66 -4.71
CA SER A 1 -17.63 71.37 -3.43
C SER A 1 -17.35 70.38 -2.30
N LEU A 2 -16.13 70.23 -1.80
CA LEU A 2 -15.41 71.07 -0.82
C LEU A 2 -16.17 71.32 0.50
N LEU A 3 -15.43 70.99 1.59
CA LEU A 3 -15.48 71.41 3.00
C LEU A 3 -15.98 70.33 3.99
N THR A 4 -15.15 69.59 4.75
CA THR A 4 -14.05 69.88 5.73
C THR A 4 -14.49 70.44 7.10
N ARG A 5 -13.94 69.81 8.16
CA ARG A 5 -13.39 70.32 9.47
C ARG A 5 -13.52 69.18 10.51
N ARG A 6 -12.60 68.87 11.45
CA ARG A 6 -11.33 69.43 11.97
C ARG A 6 -10.65 68.35 12.88
N CYS A 7 -9.32 68.36 12.98
CA CYS A 7 -8.51 67.66 14.01
C CYS A 7 -8.53 68.39 15.38
N PRO A 8 -7.92 67.85 16.46
CA PRO A 8 -6.46 67.97 16.67
C PRO A 8 -5.73 66.76 17.31
N ASN A 9 -4.39 66.81 17.19
CA ASN A 9 -3.35 65.86 17.62
C ASN A 9 -3.09 65.80 19.14
N SER A 10 -2.54 64.67 19.63
CA SER A 10 -1.32 64.68 20.49
C SER A 10 -0.56 63.34 20.58
N ILE A 11 0.67 63.35 20.05
CA ILE A 11 1.97 62.91 20.63
C ILE A 11 2.31 61.40 20.85
N MET A 12 3.22 60.93 19.98
CA MET A 12 4.45 60.11 20.14
C MET A 12 4.51 58.87 21.06
N ASN A 13 4.80 57.69 20.47
CA ASN A 13 6.17 57.14 20.49
C ASN A 13 6.34 55.95 19.52
N SER A 14 7.59 55.73 19.14
CA SER A 14 8.12 55.03 17.98
C SER A 14 8.24 53.51 18.11
N THR A 15 8.11 52.79 16.99
CA THR A 15 9.07 51.79 16.50
C THR A 15 8.73 51.44 15.04
N LYS A 16 9.76 51.39 14.20
CA LYS A 16 9.68 51.39 12.72
C LYS A 16 9.31 50.00 12.17
N SER A 17 8.28 49.92 11.33
CA SER A 17 8.12 48.89 10.30
C SER A 17 7.94 49.57 8.93
N SER A 18 8.76 49.19 7.96
CA SER A 18 8.71 49.72 6.59
C SER A 18 7.56 49.06 5.81
N PRO A 19 6.75 49.80 5.03
CA PRO A 19 5.72 49.22 4.19
C PRO A 19 6.29 48.76 2.85
N ILE A 20 6.02 47.51 2.49
CA ILE A 20 6.28 46.96 1.14
C ILE A 20 5.25 47.56 0.19
N THR A 21 5.73 48.24 -0.84
CA THR A 21 4.94 48.79 -1.94
C THR A 21 4.78 47.72 -3.02
N HIS A 22 3.54 47.37 -3.37
CA HIS A 22 3.26 46.56 -4.57
C HIS A 22 3.65 47.36 -5.82
N ARG A 23 4.56 46.80 -6.63
CA ARG A 23 4.89 47.30 -7.98
C ARG A 23 4.62 46.19 -8.98
N THR A 24 3.63 46.40 -9.84
CA THR A 24 3.32 45.55 -10.99
C THR A 24 4.39 45.78 -12.05
N LEU A 25 5.21 44.77 -12.36
CA LEU A 25 6.21 44.83 -13.43
C LEU A 25 5.60 44.27 -14.72
N SER A 26 5.72 45.03 -15.81
CA SER A 26 5.23 44.64 -17.14
C SER A 26 6.25 43.75 -17.88
N LEU A 27 5.75 42.87 -18.75
CA LEU A 27 6.45 41.84 -19.54
C LEU A 27 7.58 42.34 -20.49
N LYS A 28 7.96 43.62 -20.49
CA LYS A 28 9.04 44.14 -21.34
C LYS A 28 10.41 44.25 -20.68
N GLU A 29 10.50 44.28 -19.34
CA GLU A 29 11.80 44.45 -18.64
C GLU A 29 12.58 43.14 -18.44
N THR A 30 11.99 41.98 -18.76
CA THR A 30 12.65 40.67 -18.61
C THR A 30 13.54 40.29 -19.80
N THR A 31 13.42 40.98 -20.93
CA THR A 31 14.09 40.58 -22.19
C THR A 31 15.49 41.18 -22.37
N GLU A 32 15.87 42.22 -21.62
CA GLU A 32 17.17 42.89 -21.80
C GLU A 32 18.29 42.41 -20.87
N ARG A 33 18.01 41.54 -19.88
CA ARG A 33 19.06 40.96 -18.99
C ARG A 33 19.66 39.64 -19.45
N LEU A 34 19.20 39.07 -20.56
CA LEU A 34 19.66 37.78 -21.07
C LEU A 34 20.77 37.86 -22.15
N SER A 35 21.20 39.07 -22.55
CA SER A 35 22.13 39.22 -23.69
C SER A 35 23.61 39.43 -23.35
N SER A 36 24.06 39.18 -22.10
CA SER A 36 25.47 39.45 -21.72
C SER A 36 26.17 38.35 -20.92
N SER A 37 25.85 37.07 -21.16
CA SER A 37 26.66 35.96 -20.63
C SER A 37 27.58 35.38 -21.72
N LYS A 38 28.88 35.34 -21.43
CA LYS A 38 29.91 34.75 -22.31
C LYS A 38 29.62 33.25 -22.50
N PRO A 39 29.91 32.67 -23.68
CA PRO A 39 29.71 31.25 -23.90
C PRO A 39 30.64 30.42 -23.00
N PHE A 40 30.06 29.41 -22.35
CA PHE A 40 30.76 28.44 -21.51
C PHE A 40 31.64 27.55 -22.41
N VAL A 41 32.96 27.58 -22.21
CA VAL A 41 33.89 26.65 -22.86
C VAL A 41 33.94 25.40 -21.98
N ALA A 42 33.47 24.27 -22.50
CA ALA A 42 33.57 22.98 -21.82
C ALA A 42 35.06 22.58 -21.68
N LEU A 43 35.45 22.16 -20.47
CA LEU A 43 36.74 21.51 -20.26
C LEU A 43 36.70 20.11 -20.89
N PRO A 44 37.81 19.62 -21.50
CA PRO A 44 37.85 18.28 -22.05
C PRO A 44 37.69 17.25 -20.91
N LEU A 45 36.78 16.30 -21.12
CA LEU A 45 36.60 15.13 -20.26
C LEU A 45 37.81 14.20 -20.45
N ASP A 46 38.43 13.77 -19.34
CA ASP A 46 39.43 12.70 -19.36
C ASP A 46 38.75 11.38 -19.74
N ASP A 47 39.23 10.73 -20.80
CA ASP A 47 38.72 9.50 -21.44
C ASP A 47 38.98 8.21 -20.63
N HIS A 48 38.72 8.21 -19.32
CA HIS A 48 38.89 7.03 -18.46
C HIS A 48 37.61 6.56 -17.78
N PHE A 49 36.48 6.65 -18.48
CA PHE A 49 35.31 5.83 -18.16
C PHE A 49 35.50 4.44 -18.76
N VAL A 50 35.83 3.46 -17.92
CA VAL A 50 35.60 2.05 -18.27
C VAL A 50 34.09 1.87 -18.30
N GLU A 51 33.53 1.82 -19.50
CA GLU A 51 32.15 1.43 -19.72
C GLU A 51 31.99 -0.01 -19.24
N VAL A 52 31.51 -0.19 -18.01
CA VAL A 52 31.05 -1.49 -17.54
C VAL A 52 29.82 -1.81 -18.37
N GLN A 53 29.99 -2.66 -19.39
CA GLN A 53 28.88 -3.20 -20.17
C GLN A 53 27.84 -3.73 -19.16
N PRO A 54 26.59 -3.24 -19.19
CA PRO A 54 25.52 -3.86 -18.44
C PRO A 54 25.53 -5.36 -18.74
N PRO A 55 25.27 -6.25 -17.76
CA PRO A 55 25.04 -7.65 -18.09
C PRO A 55 24.04 -7.70 -19.24
N GLN A 56 24.40 -8.40 -20.33
CA GLN A 56 23.56 -8.50 -21.52
C GLN A 56 22.15 -8.84 -21.05
N GLN A 57 21.21 -7.94 -21.27
CA GLN A 57 19.81 -8.26 -21.06
C GLN A 57 19.53 -9.51 -21.90
N PRO A 58 18.91 -10.56 -21.34
CA PRO A 58 18.48 -11.68 -22.14
C PRO A 58 17.64 -11.13 -23.28
N THR A 59 18.03 -11.47 -24.52
CA THR A 59 17.32 -11.07 -25.72
C THR A 59 16.02 -11.87 -25.78
N ASN A 60 15.06 -11.51 -24.94
CA ASN A 60 13.72 -12.03 -25.02
C ASN A 60 13.14 -11.49 -26.34
N THR A 61 13.16 -12.34 -27.35
CA THR A 61 12.42 -12.12 -28.59
C THR A 61 10.95 -12.25 -28.25
N PHE A 62 10.33 -11.15 -27.82
CA PHE A 62 8.87 -11.09 -27.73
C PHE A 62 8.31 -11.44 -29.11
N ALA A 63 7.39 -12.39 -29.16
CA ALA A 63 6.83 -12.87 -30.41
C ALA A 63 6.26 -11.69 -31.24
N ALA A 64 6.55 -11.73 -32.54
CA ALA A 64 6.63 -10.58 -33.45
C ALA A 64 5.30 -9.84 -33.76
N ASP A 65 4.17 -10.27 -33.20
CA ASP A 65 2.85 -9.66 -33.47
C ASP A 65 2.26 -8.87 -32.29
N GLY A 66 2.90 -8.89 -31.11
CA GLY A 66 2.48 -8.13 -29.92
C GLY A 66 1.12 -8.55 -29.34
N THR A 67 0.58 -9.72 -29.72
CA THR A 67 -0.69 -10.21 -29.17
C THR A 67 -0.51 -10.80 -27.77
N LEU A 68 -1.56 -10.74 -26.95
CA LEU A 68 -1.56 -11.36 -25.60
C LEU A 68 -1.27 -12.87 -25.68
N GLU A 69 -1.71 -13.55 -26.74
CA GLU A 69 -1.44 -14.97 -26.95
C GLU A 69 0.03 -15.25 -27.27
N ALA A 70 0.67 -14.38 -28.05
CA ALA A 70 2.08 -14.48 -28.35
C ALA A 70 2.95 -14.19 -27.11
N LEU A 71 2.48 -13.33 -26.20
CA LEU A 71 3.11 -13.05 -24.89
C LEU A 71 2.97 -14.19 -23.86
N LYS A 72 2.06 -15.14 -24.09
CA LYS A 72 1.89 -16.32 -23.22
C LYS A 72 2.86 -17.47 -23.58
N LEU A 73 3.59 -17.35 -24.69
CA LEU A 73 4.53 -18.38 -25.10
C LEU A 73 5.71 -18.46 -24.12
N PRO A 74 6.11 -19.66 -23.67
CA PRO A 74 7.26 -19.83 -22.79
C PRO A 74 8.57 -19.39 -23.45
N ASP A 75 9.48 -18.85 -22.66
CA ASP A 75 10.89 -18.65 -23.05
C ASP A 75 11.67 -19.99 -23.11
N GLU A 76 12.97 -19.93 -23.41
CA GLU A 76 13.85 -21.11 -23.49
C GLU A 76 13.98 -21.89 -22.17
N HIS A 77 13.72 -21.24 -21.03
CA HIS A 77 13.68 -21.84 -19.70
C HIS A 77 12.26 -22.22 -19.27
N ARG A 78 11.28 -22.08 -20.15
CA ARG A 78 9.85 -22.29 -19.95
C ARG A 78 9.17 -21.28 -19.02
N ASN A 79 9.80 -20.14 -18.74
CA ASN A 79 9.14 -19.05 -18.04
C ASN A 79 8.02 -18.50 -18.91
N THR A 80 6.87 -18.24 -18.31
CA THR A 80 5.72 -17.58 -18.95
C THR A 80 5.36 -16.34 -18.16
N ILE A 81 4.64 -15.41 -18.79
CA ILE A 81 4.04 -14.29 -18.07
C ILE A 81 3.02 -14.86 -17.06
N PRO A 82 3.15 -14.58 -15.76
CA PRO A 82 2.22 -15.11 -14.78
C PRO A 82 0.78 -14.67 -15.05
N ASP A 83 -0.17 -15.57 -14.83
CA ASP A 83 -1.59 -15.25 -14.86
C ASP A 83 -1.99 -14.44 -13.61
N PHE A 84 -2.30 -13.17 -13.82
CA PHE A 84 -2.78 -12.24 -12.77
C PHE A 84 -4.31 -12.09 -12.77
N SER A 85 -5.07 -13.01 -13.37
CA SER A 85 -6.53 -12.96 -13.35
C SER A 85 -7.13 -13.18 -11.95
N ARG A 86 -6.37 -13.80 -11.04
CA ARG A 86 -6.78 -14.15 -9.66
C ARG A 86 -6.32 -13.11 -8.62
N VAL A 87 -6.69 -11.84 -8.82
CA VAL A 87 -6.27 -10.74 -7.92
C VAL A 87 -7.45 -9.86 -7.51
N GLY A 88 -7.31 -9.21 -6.36
CA GLY A 88 -8.35 -8.36 -5.80
C GLY A 88 -9.44 -9.15 -5.07
N TYR A 89 -10.52 -8.45 -4.69
CA TYR A 89 -11.64 -8.96 -3.93
C TYR A 89 -12.12 -10.28 -4.54
N ARG A 90 -12.11 -11.34 -3.72
CA ARG A 90 -12.53 -12.70 -4.11
C ARG A 90 -11.92 -13.15 -5.45
N GLU A 91 -10.60 -13.00 -5.55
CA GLU A 91 -9.79 -13.38 -6.73
C GLU A 91 -10.20 -12.65 -8.01
N GLY A 92 -10.98 -11.56 -7.93
CA GLY A 92 -11.47 -10.84 -9.10
C GLY A 92 -12.61 -11.54 -9.84
N HIS A 93 -13.12 -12.66 -9.32
CA HIS A 93 -14.19 -13.45 -9.94
C HIS A 93 -15.59 -12.90 -9.68
N VAL A 94 -15.74 -12.07 -8.65
CA VAL A 94 -17.01 -11.42 -8.32
C VAL A 94 -16.85 -9.91 -8.15
N ARG A 95 -17.99 -9.21 -8.19
CA ARG A 95 -18.04 -7.78 -7.89
C ARG A 95 -17.96 -7.57 -6.37
N ILE A 96 -17.38 -6.45 -5.97
CA ILE A 96 -17.47 -5.97 -4.58
C ILE A 96 -18.96 -5.86 -4.20
N PRO A 97 -19.38 -6.43 -3.06
CA PRO A 97 -20.79 -6.50 -2.70
C PRO A 97 -21.32 -5.14 -2.22
N ILE A 98 -22.59 -4.87 -2.48
CA ILE A 98 -23.31 -3.77 -1.83
C ILE A 98 -23.79 -4.25 -0.47
N VAL A 99 -23.04 -3.95 0.58
CA VAL A 99 -23.37 -4.37 1.95
C VAL A 99 -24.58 -3.60 2.48
N PRO A 100 -25.62 -4.24 3.05
CA PRO A 100 -26.77 -3.56 3.64
C PRO A 100 -26.37 -2.62 4.78
N VAL A 101 -26.99 -1.44 4.85
CA VAL A 101 -26.79 -0.48 5.94
C VAL A 101 -27.41 -1.03 7.23
N SER A 102 -26.61 -1.04 8.30
CA SER A 102 -27.03 -1.48 9.63
C SER A 102 -27.14 -0.31 10.62
N VAL A 103 -26.29 0.70 10.50
CA VAL A 103 -26.28 1.89 11.37
C VAL A 103 -26.08 3.13 10.50
N ILE A 104 -26.83 4.20 10.80
CA ILE A 104 -26.70 5.51 10.14
C ILE A 104 -26.16 6.51 11.16
N VAL A 105 -25.19 7.33 10.75
CA VAL A 105 -24.62 8.42 11.55
C VAL A 105 -24.79 9.72 10.77
N GLU A 106 -25.59 10.65 11.31
CA GLU A 106 -25.77 11.99 10.75
C GLU A 106 -24.54 12.88 11.01
N PRO A 107 -24.22 13.87 10.17
CA PRO A 107 -23.15 14.82 10.47
C PRO A 107 -23.44 15.60 11.76
N SER A 108 -22.39 16.01 12.46
CA SER A 108 -22.56 16.89 13.63
C SER A 108 -23.12 18.24 13.17
N SER A 109 -24.05 18.80 13.95
CA SER A 109 -24.64 20.12 13.65
C SER A 109 -23.65 21.28 13.83
N ASN A 110 -22.48 21.01 14.40
CA ASN A 110 -21.43 21.97 14.70
C ASN A 110 -20.08 21.40 14.24
N ASP A 111 -19.35 22.19 13.48
CA ASP A 111 -18.04 21.90 12.89
C ASP A 111 -16.86 22.00 13.89
N THR A 112 -17.12 21.99 15.19
CA THR A 112 -16.10 21.93 16.24
C THR A 112 -16.18 20.66 17.10
N VAL A 113 -17.25 19.87 16.93
CA VAL A 113 -17.46 18.64 17.70
C VAL A 113 -16.60 17.51 17.16
N ASP A 114 -15.93 16.78 18.04
CA ASP A 114 -15.21 15.56 17.68
C ASP A 114 -16.16 14.37 17.59
N ASP A 115 -16.26 13.81 16.38
CA ASP A 115 -17.11 12.68 16.01
C ASP A 115 -16.44 11.32 16.24
N THR A 116 -15.16 11.29 16.66
CA THR A 116 -14.37 10.05 16.81
C THR A 116 -15.15 8.97 17.57
N ALA A 117 -15.59 9.26 18.81
CA ALA A 117 -16.27 8.28 19.64
C ALA A 117 -17.63 7.85 19.07
N ARG A 118 -18.31 8.77 18.38
CA ARG A 118 -19.65 8.55 17.81
C ARG A 118 -19.58 7.60 16.61
N ILE A 119 -18.63 7.82 15.70
CA ILE A 119 -18.41 6.95 14.56
C ILE A 119 -17.85 5.60 15.01
N GLN A 120 -16.89 5.59 15.95
CA GLN A 120 -16.35 4.35 16.49
C GLN A 120 -17.42 3.49 17.16
N SER A 121 -18.32 4.10 17.95
CA SER A 121 -19.44 3.38 18.56
C SER A 121 -20.38 2.74 17.53
N ALA A 122 -20.60 3.39 16.38
CA ALA A 122 -21.38 2.81 15.29
C ALA A 122 -20.66 1.61 14.64
N ILE A 123 -19.35 1.70 14.44
CA ILE A 123 -18.51 0.59 13.95
C ILE A 123 -18.57 -0.58 14.94
N ASP A 124 -18.41 -0.31 16.23
CA ASP A 124 -18.43 -1.33 17.29
C ASP A 124 -19.81 -1.99 17.36
N GLN A 125 -20.89 -1.22 17.26
CA GLN A 125 -22.26 -1.74 17.21
C GLN A 125 -22.46 -2.70 16.03
N VAL A 126 -22.03 -2.33 14.81
CA VAL A 126 -22.11 -3.21 13.64
C VAL A 126 -21.23 -4.44 13.83
N SER A 127 -20.07 -4.30 14.46
CA SER A 127 -19.15 -5.40 14.74
C SER A 127 -19.76 -6.47 15.66
N THR A 128 -20.77 -6.13 16.46
CA THR A 128 -21.52 -7.10 17.29
C THR A 128 -22.63 -7.87 16.56
N GLN A 129 -23.04 -7.44 15.36
CA GLN A 129 -24.12 -8.08 14.61
C GLN A 129 -23.69 -9.45 14.08
N PRO A 130 -24.59 -10.44 13.94
CA PRO A 130 -24.24 -11.74 13.37
C PRO A 130 -23.79 -11.60 11.91
N LEU A 131 -22.80 -12.39 11.52
CA LEU A 131 -22.41 -12.53 10.11
C LEU A 131 -23.58 -13.14 9.32
N LYS A 132 -23.96 -12.47 8.24
CA LYS A 132 -24.99 -12.92 7.31
C LYS A 132 -24.36 -13.17 5.94
N PRO A 133 -24.58 -14.34 5.33
CA PRO A 133 -24.11 -14.59 3.98
C PRO A 133 -24.63 -13.51 3.02
N ILE A 134 -23.75 -13.04 2.13
CA ILE A 134 -24.08 -12.14 1.03
C ILE A 134 -23.45 -12.71 -0.24
N GLY A 135 -24.19 -12.67 -1.35
CA GLY A 135 -23.73 -13.29 -2.60
C GLY A 135 -23.69 -14.81 -2.54
N GLU A 136 -23.12 -15.40 -3.59
CA GLU A 136 -23.06 -16.87 -3.80
C GLU A 136 -21.65 -17.45 -3.60
N ASP A 137 -20.65 -16.58 -3.34
CA ASP A 137 -19.23 -16.89 -3.26
C ASP A 137 -18.73 -17.14 -1.82
N GLY A 138 -19.65 -17.23 -0.86
CA GLY A 138 -19.34 -17.43 0.55
C GLY A 138 -18.89 -16.16 1.28
N ALA A 139 -19.15 -14.96 0.74
CA ALA A 139 -19.01 -13.73 1.50
C ALA A 139 -20.02 -13.66 2.65
N ALA A 140 -19.59 -13.10 3.78
CA ALA A 140 -20.46 -12.92 4.94
C ALA A 140 -20.19 -11.56 5.60
N VAL A 141 -21.27 -10.83 5.86
CA VAL A 141 -21.20 -9.44 6.33
C VAL A 141 -22.07 -9.21 7.56
N ARG A 142 -21.63 -8.32 8.44
CA ARG A 142 -22.36 -7.82 9.60
C ARG A 142 -23.22 -6.61 9.24
N GLY A 143 -22.73 -5.77 8.33
CA GLY A 143 -23.44 -4.61 7.81
C GLY A 143 -22.53 -3.42 7.54
N ALA A 144 -23.13 -2.35 7.01
CA ALA A 144 -22.45 -1.08 6.79
C ALA A 144 -22.85 -0.04 7.84
N VAL A 145 -21.86 0.73 8.32
CA VAL A 145 -22.07 2.04 8.95
C VAL A 145 -22.14 3.06 7.81
N LEU A 146 -23.30 3.72 7.67
CA LEU A 146 -23.49 4.80 6.71
C LEU A 146 -23.29 6.14 7.41
N LEU A 147 -22.23 6.85 7.03
CA LEU A 147 -22.07 8.27 7.28
C LEU A 147 -22.85 9.02 6.20
N LYS A 148 -23.83 9.83 6.61
CA LYS A 148 -24.59 10.67 5.69
C LYS A 148 -23.70 11.76 5.07
N ALA A 149 -24.16 12.38 3.98
CA ALA A 149 -23.46 13.52 3.41
C ALA A 149 -23.32 14.65 4.45
N GLY A 150 -22.15 15.27 4.52
CA GLY A 150 -21.81 16.26 5.55
C GLY A 150 -20.37 16.13 6.03
N VAL A 151 -20.00 16.98 6.99
CA VAL A 151 -18.63 17.06 7.53
C VAL A 151 -18.59 16.39 8.90
N TYR A 152 -17.60 15.51 9.09
CA TYR A 152 -17.29 14.83 10.34
C TYR A 152 -15.86 15.16 10.74
N ARG A 153 -15.63 15.48 12.00
CA ARG A 153 -14.29 15.82 12.50
C ARG A 153 -13.83 14.75 13.45
N VAL A 154 -12.65 14.19 13.21
CA VAL A 154 -12.15 13.01 13.92
C VAL A 154 -10.75 13.31 14.43
N ALA A 155 -10.64 13.60 15.73
CA ALA A 155 -9.35 13.83 16.39
C ALA A 155 -8.55 12.53 16.61
N GLY A 156 -9.23 11.39 16.69
CA GLY A 156 -8.62 10.08 16.83
C GLY A 156 -8.44 9.33 15.50
N ALA A 157 -8.41 8.00 15.59
CA ALA A 157 -8.45 7.08 14.46
C ALA A 157 -9.76 6.27 14.52
N LEU A 158 -10.23 5.80 13.38
CA LEU A 158 -11.37 4.89 13.27
C LEU A 158 -10.86 3.48 13.01
N VAL A 159 -11.29 2.51 13.82
CA VAL A 159 -10.75 1.14 13.78
C VAL A 159 -11.86 0.14 13.47
N ILE A 160 -11.67 -0.65 12.41
CA ILE A 160 -12.50 -1.80 12.07
C ILE A 160 -11.69 -3.07 12.38
N HIS A 161 -12.12 -3.84 13.38
CA HIS A 161 -11.41 -5.03 13.87
C HIS A 161 -12.22 -6.33 13.73
N ALA A 162 -13.37 -6.28 13.05
CA ALA A 162 -14.24 -7.43 12.85
C ALA A 162 -14.51 -7.65 11.35
N SER A 163 -14.60 -8.92 10.94
CA SER A 163 -15.03 -9.31 9.59
C SER A 163 -16.43 -8.79 9.28
N GLY A 164 -16.69 -8.50 8.02
CA GLY A 164 -18.03 -8.20 7.51
C GLY A 164 -18.52 -6.78 7.77
N VAL A 165 -17.65 -5.87 8.21
CA VAL A 165 -18.01 -4.48 8.54
C VAL A 165 -17.59 -3.55 7.41
N VAL A 166 -18.47 -2.63 7.03
CA VAL A 166 -18.17 -1.62 6.01
C VAL A 166 -18.38 -0.23 6.59
N LEU A 167 -17.43 0.68 6.36
CA LEU A 167 -17.60 2.10 6.62
C LEU A 167 -17.87 2.80 5.28
N ARG A 168 -19.10 3.33 5.13
CA ARG A 168 -19.61 3.89 3.88
C ARG A 168 -20.01 5.36 4.06
N GLY A 169 -19.69 6.21 3.09
CA GLY A 169 -20.23 7.56 2.96
C GLY A 169 -21.27 7.71 1.84
N GLU A 170 -21.64 8.95 1.54
CA GLU A 170 -22.57 9.35 0.47
C GLU A 170 -21.91 10.26 -0.59
N GLY A 171 -20.69 9.92 -0.98
CA GLY A 171 -19.98 10.56 -2.10
C GLY A 171 -18.59 11.01 -1.71
N GLN A 172 -17.64 10.87 -2.65
CA GLN A 172 -16.24 11.26 -2.49
C GLN A 172 -15.91 12.71 -2.92
N VAL A 173 -16.92 13.49 -3.28
CA VAL A 173 -16.80 14.92 -3.59
C VAL A 173 -17.05 15.77 -2.35
N GLU A 174 -16.75 17.07 -2.43
CA GLU A 174 -16.91 18.01 -1.29
C GLU A 174 -18.36 18.12 -0.78
N ALA A 175 -19.35 17.93 -1.65
CA ALA A 175 -20.77 17.91 -1.28
C ALA A 175 -21.24 16.56 -0.71
N GLY A 176 -20.38 15.53 -0.71
CA GLY A 176 -20.68 14.20 -0.17
C GLY A 176 -20.34 14.07 1.31
N THR A 177 -19.81 12.92 1.70
CA THR A 177 -19.32 12.69 3.07
C THR A 177 -17.86 13.10 3.16
N VAL A 178 -17.55 14.08 4.02
CA VAL A 178 -16.18 14.55 4.27
C VAL A 178 -15.80 14.20 5.71
N VAL A 179 -14.77 13.37 5.88
CA VAL A 179 -14.22 13.02 7.19
C VAL A 179 -12.84 13.67 7.33
N VAL A 180 -12.74 14.59 8.29
CA VAL A 180 -11.54 15.40 8.54
C VAL A 180 -10.76 14.81 9.71
N ALA A 181 -9.54 14.35 9.46
CA ALA A 181 -8.58 14.00 10.50
C ALA A 181 -8.01 15.29 11.11
N THR A 182 -8.40 15.60 12.34
CA THR A 182 -8.05 16.87 12.98
C THR A 182 -6.84 16.76 13.88
N GLY A 183 -6.19 17.89 14.18
CA GLY A 183 -5.13 17.99 15.17
C GLY A 183 -3.73 17.57 14.69
N ALA A 184 -2.72 18.10 15.38
CA ALA A 184 -1.32 18.01 15.02
C ALA A 184 -0.63 16.76 15.62
N ILE A 185 -1.16 15.57 15.32
CA ILE A 185 -0.57 14.29 15.74
C ILE A 185 -0.38 13.35 14.55
N GLN A 186 0.79 12.71 14.50
CA GLN A 186 1.06 11.66 13.53
C GLN A 186 0.21 10.43 13.83
N ARG A 187 -0.67 10.05 12.89
CA ARG A 187 -1.48 8.83 12.99
C ARG A 187 -2.00 8.30 11.67
N ASP A 188 -2.16 6.99 11.59
CA ASP A 188 -2.97 6.37 10.54
C ASP A 188 -4.45 6.56 10.88
N PHE A 189 -5.27 6.89 9.88
CA PHE A 189 -6.58 7.47 10.13
C PHE A 189 -7.72 6.44 10.20
N ILE A 190 -7.95 5.70 9.11
CA ILE A 190 -8.87 4.57 9.10
C ILE A 190 -8.06 3.28 9.08
N LEU A 191 -8.23 2.47 10.13
CA LEU A 191 -7.47 1.26 10.38
C LEU A 191 -8.39 0.04 10.31
N VAL A 192 -8.30 -0.70 9.21
CA VAL A 192 -8.84 -2.05 9.15
C VAL A 192 -7.75 -2.99 9.66
N ASN A 193 -7.93 -3.56 10.84
CA ASN A 193 -6.85 -4.29 11.50
C ASN A 193 -7.36 -5.55 12.22
N GLY A 194 -6.99 -6.73 11.69
CA GLY A 194 -7.31 -8.02 12.32
C GLY A 194 -6.41 -8.43 13.51
N MET A 195 -5.37 -7.66 13.85
CA MET A 195 -4.45 -7.95 14.96
C MET A 195 -4.74 -7.16 16.25
N LEU A 196 -5.57 -6.11 16.19
CA LEU A 196 -5.87 -5.27 17.35
C LEU A 196 -7.08 -5.81 18.12
N ASN A 197 -6.91 -6.07 19.41
CA ASN A 197 -8.03 -6.03 20.36
C ASN A 197 -8.33 -4.57 20.70
N SER A 198 -9.59 -4.27 21.02
CA SER A 198 -10.22 -2.93 21.18
C SER A 198 -9.50 -1.86 22.01
N ASP A 199 -8.41 -2.17 22.72
CA ASP A 199 -7.81 -1.31 23.75
C ASP A 199 -6.52 -0.59 23.31
N MET A 200 -6.20 -0.53 22.01
CA MET A 200 -4.90 -0.05 21.52
C MET A 200 -4.98 1.27 20.74
N GLY A 201 -4.97 2.38 21.47
CA GLY A 201 -4.69 3.71 20.92
C GLY A 201 -3.21 4.08 21.09
N THR A 202 -2.38 3.83 20.08
CA THR A 202 -1.27 4.70 19.59
C THR A 202 -0.52 4.02 18.43
N VAL A 203 0.01 4.85 17.52
CA VAL A 203 0.82 4.44 16.37
C VAL A 203 2.06 3.64 16.79
N GLU A 204 2.70 3.96 17.92
CA GLU A 204 3.89 3.21 18.37
C GLU A 204 3.57 1.77 18.76
N LYS A 205 2.39 1.50 19.32
CA LYS A 205 1.92 0.15 19.66
C LYS A 205 1.57 -0.66 18.40
N GLN A 206 1.03 -0.01 17.37
CA GLN A 206 0.74 -0.61 16.05
C GLN A 206 2.03 -0.95 15.29
N GLN A 207 3.03 -0.05 15.32
CA GLN A 207 4.36 -0.30 14.76
C GLN A 207 5.14 -1.37 15.52
N ALA A 208 4.92 -1.52 16.84
CA ALA A 208 5.55 -2.56 17.65
C ALA A 208 5.02 -3.97 17.32
N LEU A 209 3.72 -4.16 17.06
CA LEU A 209 3.18 -5.45 16.62
C LEU A 209 3.62 -5.81 15.20
N ALA A 210 3.66 -4.84 14.28
CA ALA A 210 4.14 -5.02 12.91
C ALA A 210 5.63 -5.41 12.82
N LYS A 211 6.40 -5.35 13.93
CA LYS A 211 7.79 -5.84 14.02
C LYS A 211 7.91 -7.36 14.20
N THR A 212 6.83 -8.09 14.46
CA THR A 212 6.86 -9.57 14.61
C THR A 212 6.89 -10.32 13.26
N LYS A 213 7.67 -9.76 12.31
CA LYS A 213 7.74 -9.95 10.84
C LYS A 213 8.07 -11.34 10.32
N GLU A 214 7.47 -12.41 10.82
CA GLU A 214 7.73 -13.75 10.29
C GLU A 214 6.46 -14.54 9.97
N MET A 215 6.25 -14.76 8.68
CA MET A 215 5.51 -15.90 8.11
C MET A 215 6.34 -17.18 8.31
N MET A 216 6.62 -17.59 9.55
CA MET A 216 7.37 -18.82 9.87
C MET A 216 7.16 -19.25 11.34
N PRO A 217 7.49 -20.50 11.72
CA PRO A 217 6.82 -21.23 12.78
C PRO A 217 7.33 -20.91 14.19
N THR A 218 6.40 -20.99 15.13
CA THR A 218 6.56 -21.68 16.42
C THR A 218 7.47 -21.14 17.52
N ASN A 219 8.10 -19.98 17.48
CA ASN A 219 8.65 -19.40 18.74
C ASN A 219 7.58 -18.67 19.58
N GLY A 220 6.43 -19.31 19.76
CA GLY A 220 5.30 -18.80 20.55
C GLY A 220 3.95 -19.48 20.28
N TYR A 221 3.92 -20.49 19.42
CA TYR A 221 2.70 -21.26 19.15
C TYR A 221 2.46 -22.22 20.31
N LYS A 222 1.38 -22.01 21.09
CA LYS A 222 0.90 -22.93 22.14
C LYS A 222 -0.04 -24.01 21.58
N SER A 223 0.05 -24.36 20.29
CA SER A 223 -0.69 -25.52 19.78
C SER A 223 0.23 -26.74 19.72
N SER A 224 -0.35 -27.88 20.04
CA SER A 224 0.32 -29.17 20.19
C SER A 224 0.75 -29.79 18.86
N LYS A 225 0.32 -29.26 17.71
CA LYS A 225 0.63 -29.80 16.38
C LYS A 225 1.71 -28.95 15.71
N LYS A 226 2.81 -29.59 15.28
CA LYS A 226 3.82 -28.96 14.41
C LYS A 226 3.26 -28.81 12.99
N PRO A 227 3.51 -27.68 12.29
CA PRO A 227 3.10 -27.51 10.90
C PRO A 227 3.70 -28.60 10.01
N THR A 228 2.93 -29.09 9.05
CA THR A 228 3.47 -29.94 7.97
C THR A 228 4.50 -29.14 7.17
N THR A 229 5.64 -29.74 6.85
CA THR A 229 6.73 -29.09 6.09
C THR A 229 7.41 -30.08 5.17
N THR A 230 7.89 -29.58 4.03
CA THR A 230 8.68 -30.31 3.03
C THR A 230 9.61 -29.33 2.31
N THR A 231 10.50 -29.83 1.47
CA THR A 231 11.40 -29.04 0.61
C THR A 231 11.08 -29.31 -0.85
N MET A 232 11.39 -28.33 -1.70
CA MET A 232 11.34 -28.50 -3.14
C MET A 232 12.28 -29.61 -3.58
N ALA A 233 11.81 -30.44 -4.52
CA ALA A 233 12.71 -31.31 -5.26
C ALA A 233 13.73 -30.44 -6.03
N GLY A 234 14.93 -30.96 -6.26
CA GLY A 234 16.01 -30.29 -7.00
C GLY A 234 15.75 -30.09 -8.49
N ILE A 235 14.51 -29.77 -8.86
CA ILE A 235 13.99 -29.58 -10.21
C ILE A 235 13.72 -28.10 -10.41
N TYR A 236 14.12 -27.56 -11.56
CA TYR A 236 13.84 -26.18 -11.92
C TYR A 236 12.32 -25.96 -12.11
N VAL A 237 11.77 -24.98 -11.39
CA VAL A 237 10.38 -24.51 -11.55
C VAL A 237 10.40 -23.15 -12.25
N PRO A 238 9.83 -23.03 -13.47
CA PRO A 238 9.78 -21.77 -14.18
C PRO A 238 8.79 -20.78 -13.57
N VAL A 239 8.95 -19.50 -13.90
CA VAL A 239 7.91 -18.48 -13.67
C VAL A 239 6.65 -18.87 -14.45
N GLY A 240 5.49 -18.72 -13.83
CA GLY A 240 4.20 -19.11 -14.40
C GLY A 240 3.78 -20.55 -14.09
N GLU A 241 4.63 -21.36 -13.46
CA GLU A 241 4.31 -22.75 -13.13
C GLU A 241 3.38 -22.85 -11.90
N THR A 242 2.50 -23.86 -11.94
CA THR A 242 1.58 -24.24 -10.84
C THR A 242 1.86 -25.64 -10.28
N HIS A 243 2.73 -26.42 -10.91
CA HIS A 243 3.18 -27.72 -10.41
C HIS A 243 4.46 -27.56 -9.61
N ILE A 244 4.38 -27.83 -8.31
CA ILE A 244 5.46 -27.62 -7.36
C ILE A 244 5.99 -28.99 -6.93
N PRO A 245 7.08 -29.49 -7.54
CA PRO A 245 7.66 -30.77 -7.18
C PRO A 245 8.33 -30.68 -5.81
N VAL A 246 7.97 -31.60 -4.91
CA VAL A 246 8.42 -31.63 -3.51
C VAL A 246 9.02 -33.00 -3.15
N GLU A 247 9.86 -33.04 -2.13
CA GLU A 247 10.45 -34.30 -1.65
C GLU A 247 9.42 -35.24 -1.04
N SER A 248 8.38 -34.69 -0.40
CA SER A 248 7.26 -35.43 0.16
C SER A 248 5.97 -34.62 0.09
N ILE A 249 4.88 -35.32 -0.26
CA ILE A 249 3.49 -34.83 -0.24
C ILE A 249 2.73 -35.29 1.02
N GLU A 250 3.40 -36.03 1.92
CA GLU A 250 2.78 -36.55 3.14
C GLU A 250 2.30 -35.42 4.06
N GLY A 251 1.07 -35.54 4.56
CA GLY A 251 0.48 -34.58 5.49
C GLY A 251 -0.11 -33.33 4.84
N PHE A 252 0.01 -33.17 3.51
CA PHE A 252 -0.67 -32.12 2.75
C PHE A 252 -2.02 -32.59 2.23
N SER A 253 -2.97 -31.66 2.09
CA SER A 253 -4.32 -31.94 1.57
C SER A 253 -4.81 -30.89 0.57
N VAL A 254 -5.67 -31.29 -0.36
CA VAL A 254 -6.36 -30.34 -1.26
C VAL A 254 -7.22 -29.38 -0.44
N GLY A 255 -7.17 -28.09 -0.79
CA GLY A 255 -7.81 -26.98 -0.06
C GLY A 255 -6.94 -26.40 1.07
N GLU A 256 -5.83 -27.04 1.42
CA GLU A 256 -4.90 -26.52 2.42
C GLU A 256 -4.16 -25.28 1.88
N ARG A 257 -3.93 -24.31 2.77
CA ARG A 257 -3.12 -23.14 2.48
C ARG A 257 -1.68 -23.38 2.92
N ILE A 258 -0.75 -23.05 2.06
CA ILE A 258 0.69 -23.25 2.25
C ILE A 258 1.45 -21.96 2.01
N VAL A 259 2.69 -21.93 2.47
CA VAL A 259 3.69 -20.96 2.07
C VAL A 259 4.81 -21.69 1.32
N ILE A 260 5.15 -21.17 0.15
CA ILE A 260 6.40 -21.51 -0.54
C ILE A 260 7.39 -20.41 -0.17
N GLU A 261 8.38 -20.71 0.66
CA GLU A 261 9.46 -19.80 1.04
C GLU A 261 10.67 -20.06 0.14
N ARG A 262 11.05 -19.07 -0.67
CA ARG A 262 12.29 -19.05 -1.44
C ARG A 262 13.36 -18.28 -0.63
N PRO A 263 14.34 -18.97 -0.04
CA PRO A 263 15.37 -18.31 0.75
C PRO A 263 16.24 -17.39 -0.11
N GLY A 264 16.56 -16.21 0.42
CA GLY A 264 17.63 -15.39 -0.14
C GLY A 264 18.97 -16.09 0.01
N SER A 265 19.90 -15.87 -0.91
CA SER A 265 21.29 -16.36 -0.82
C SER A 265 22.27 -15.34 -1.36
N ASP A 266 23.50 -15.37 -0.85
CA ASP A 266 24.57 -14.49 -1.34
C ASP A 266 24.85 -14.76 -2.82
N LYS A 267 24.81 -16.04 -3.23
CA LYS A 267 24.92 -16.43 -4.64
C LYS A 267 23.84 -15.77 -5.50
N TRP A 268 22.57 -15.84 -5.09
CA TRP A 268 21.50 -15.22 -5.88
C TRP A 268 21.66 -13.70 -5.97
N ILE A 269 21.99 -13.03 -4.86
CA ILE A 269 22.20 -11.58 -4.81
C ILE A 269 23.36 -11.17 -5.74
N ASN A 270 24.48 -11.89 -5.71
CA ASN A 270 25.62 -11.68 -6.60
C ASN A 270 25.24 -11.94 -8.07
N ASP A 271 24.54 -13.03 -8.36
CA ASP A 271 24.12 -13.38 -9.73
C ASP A 271 23.24 -12.28 -10.36
N ILE A 272 22.47 -11.52 -9.57
CA ILE A 272 21.66 -10.38 -10.03
C ILE A 272 22.32 -9.01 -9.82
N GLY A 273 23.59 -8.99 -9.35
CA GLY A 273 24.39 -7.77 -9.15
C GLY A 273 23.90 -6.84 -8.02
N MET A 274 23.03 -7.32 -7.12
CA MET A 274 22.43 -6.49 -6.07
C MET A 274 23.32 -6.31 -4.82
N ASP A 275 24.52 -6.90 -4.83
CA ASP A 275 25.61 -6.61 -3.89
C ASP A 275 26.64 -5.60 -4.44
N SER A 276 26.43 -5.10 -5.66
CA SER A 276 27.36 -4.24 -6.40
C SER A 276 26.71 -2.93 -6.88
N LEU A 277 25.75 -2.40 -6.13
CA LEU A 277 25.04 -1.17 -6.47
C LEU A 277 25.99 0.04 -6.44
N PRO A 278 25.99 0.89 -7.48
CA PRO A 278 26.84 2.08 -7.53
C PRO A 278 26.43 3.10 -6.45
N PRO A 279 27.32 4.03 -6.05
CA PRO A 279 26.97 5.12 -5.16
C PRO A 279 25.78 5.93 -5.69
N ARG A 280 25.01 6.51 -4.77
CA ARG A 280 23.90 7.39 -5.12
C ARG A 280 24.44 8.69 -5.77
N PRO A 281 23.64 9.37 -6.61
CA PRO A 281 24.05 10.64 -7.25
C PRO A 281 24.44 11.75 -6.28
N ASP A 282 23.99 11.67 -5.02
CA ASP A 282 24.36 12.58 -3.92
C ASP A 282 25.68 12.18 -3.22
N SER A 283 26.48 11.31 -3.85
CA SER A 283 27.70 10.70 -3.30
C SER A 283 27.46 9.87 -2.02
N GLY A 284 26.20 9.56 -1.69
CA GLY A 284 25.87 8.67 -0.59
C GLY A 284 26.11 7.21 -0.96
N ALA A 285 26.50 6.39 0.02
CA ALA A 285 26.57 4.94 -0.19
C ALA A 285 25.18 4.38 -0.55
N SER A 286 25.15 3.43 -1.48
CA SER A 286 23.97 2.61 -1.77
C SER A 286 23.88 1.45 -0.78
N VAL A 287 22.66 1.08 -0.41
CA VAL A 287 22.41 -0.05 0.49
C VAL A 287 22.41 -1.33 -0.34
N GLN A 288 23.48 -2.11 -0.20
CA GLN A 288 23.60 -3.42 -0.83
C GLN A 288 22.60 -4.41 -0.25
N TRP A 289 22.11 -5.33 -1.09
CA TRP A 289 21.15 -6.33 -0.66
C TRP A 289 21.83 -7.38 0.22
N LYS A 290 21.06 -7.93 1.17
CA LYS A 290 21.52 -9.00 2.08
C LYS A 290 20.55 -10.17 2.01
N LYS A 291 21.07 -11.41 2.06
CA LYS A 291 20.25 -12.62 1.92
C LYS A 291 19.12 -12.73 2.94
N GLU A 292 19.34 -12.24 4.16
CA GLU A 292 18.34 -12.26 5.24
C GLU A 292 17.16 -11.32 4.93
N THR A 293 17.37 -10.33 4.05
CA THR A 293 16.38 -9.31 3.70
C THR A 293 15.50 -9.72 2.52
N PHE A 294 15.99 -10.60 1.64
CA PHE A 294 15.34 -10.98 0.39
C PHE A 294 15.01 -12.48 0.35
N THR A 295 14.34 -12.93 1.42
CA THR A 295 13.61 -14.19 1.44
C THR A 295 12.17 -13.92 1.05
N PHE A 296 11.67 -14.61 0.02
CA PHE A 296 10.34 -14.40 -0.54
C PHE A 296 9.39 -15.50 -0.12
N LYS A 297 8.12 -15.14 0.09
CA LYS A 297 7.12 -16.04 0.64
C LYS A 297 5.85 -15.91 -0.17
N PHE A 298 5.46 -17.00 -0.79
CA PHE A 298 4.31 -17.07 -1.67
C PHE A 298 3.21 -17.85 -0.96
N GLU A 299 2.11 -17.20 -0.60
CA GLU A 299 0.95 -17.91 -0.06
C GLU A 299 0.17 -18.55 -1.19
N ARG A 300 -0.16 -19.83 -1.05
CA ARG A 300 -0.87 -20.61 -2.08
C ARG A 300 -1.91 -21.52 -1.45
N THR A 301 -2.88 -21.92 -2.26
CA THR A 301 -3.84 -22.99 -1.93
C THR A 301 -3.52 -24.21 -2.78
N ILE A 302 -3.50 -25.39 -2.16
CA ILE A 302 -3.33 -26.66 -2.89
C ILE A 302 -4.65 -26.99 -3.59
N LEU A 303 -4.65 -26.98 -4.93
CA LEU A 303 -5.77 -27.40 -5.75
C LEU A 303 -5.74 -28.89 -6.09
N GLY A 304 -4.57 -29.51 -6.05
CA GLY A 304 -4.39 -30.92 -6.38
C GLY A 304 -3.07 -31.47 -5.87
N ILE A 305 -2.97 -32.80 -5.77
CA ILE A 305 -1.74 -33.50 -5.41
C ILE A 305 -1.49 -34.57 -6.46
N ASP A 306 -0.35 -34.47 -7.14
CA ASP A 306 0.12 -35.47 -8.08
C ASP A 306 1.00 -36.49 -7.36
N ASN A 307 0.45 -37.69 -7.15
CA ASN A 307 1.14 -38.79 -6.48
C ASN A 307 2.16 -39.49 -7.38
N VAL A 308 2.10 -39.30 -8.70
CA VAL A 308 3.03 -39.93 -9.65
C VAL A 308 4.34 -39.16 -9.68
N THR A 309 4.26 -37.83 -9.65
CA THR A 309 5.44 -36.96 -9.72
C THR A 309 5.86 -36.37 -8.37
N SER A 310 5.12 -36.67 -7.29
CA SER A 310 5.28 -36.04 -5.97
C SER A 310 5.23 -34.51 -6.06
N SER A 311 4.14 -33.97 -6.61
CA SER A 311 3.97 -32.53 -6.80
C SER A 311 2.69 -31.99 -6.17
N LEU A 312 2.76 -30.76 -5.67
CA LEU A 312 1.61 -29.98 -5.23
C LEU A 312 1.16 -29.06 -6.38
N ILE A 313 -0.12 -29.10 -6.73
CA ILE A 313 -0.72 -28.22 -7.74
C ILE A 313 -1.32 -27.02 -7.01
N ILE A 314 -0.83 -25.81 -7.29
CA ILE A 314 -1.23 -24.57 -6.61
C ILE A 314 -2.20 -23.71 -7.43
N ASP A 315 -2.92 -22.82 -6.73
CA ASP A 315 -3.94 -21.92 -7.28
C ASP A 315 -3.39 -20.77 -8.12
N ILE A 316 -2.32 -20.14 -7.66
CA ILE A 316 -1.69 -18.98 -8.31
C ILE A 316 -0.28 -19.37 -8.77
N PRO A 317 0.11 -19.07 -10.02
CA PRO A 317 1.42 -19.44 -10.51
C PRO A 317 2.56 -18.78 -9.72
N MET A 318 3.73 -19.38 -9.77
CA MET A 318 4.95 -18.78 -9.22
C MET A 318 5.35 -17.55 -10.04
N VAL A 319 5.51 -16.39 -9.39
CA VAL A 319 5.96 -15.15 -10.06
C VAL A 319 7.49 -15.00 -10.06
N MET A 320 8.18 -16.00 -9.51
CA MET A 320 9.63 -16.10 -9.46
C MET A 320 10.03 -17.57 -9.61
N SER A 321 11.04 -17.84 -10.44
CA SER A 321 11.52 -19.21 -10.64
C SER A 321 12.18 -19.76 -9.38
N LEU A 322 12.04 -21.08 -9.19
CA LEU A 322 12.72 -21.84 -8.14
C LEU A 322 13.83 -22.65 -8.83
N ASP A 323 15.04 -22.10 -8.80
CA ASP A 323 16.21 -22.67 -9.45
C ASP A 323 17.03 -23.50 -8.45
N PRO A 324 17.30 -24.80 -8.72
CA PRO A 324 18.04 -25.68 -7.80
C PRO A 324 19.50 -25.26 -7.57
N LYS A 325 20.04 -24.30 -8.33
CA LYS A 325 21.36 -23.72 -8.06
C LYS A 325 21.38 -22.80 -6.83
N TYR A 326 20.21 -22.41 -6.31
CA TYR A 326 20.04 -21.66 -5.07
C TYR A 326 19.54 -22.60 -3.96
N PRO A 327 19.59 -22.18 -2.67
CA PRO A 327 19.04 -22.99 -1.59
C PRO A 327 17.59 -23.40 -1.90
N PRO A 328 17.24 -24.68 -1.68
CA PRO A 328 15.93 -25.20 -2.04
C PRO A 328 14.82 -24.43 -1.32
N ALA A 329 13.74 -24.16 -2.04
CA ALA A 329 12.57 -23.54 -1.43
C ALA A 329 11.95 -24.51 -0.41
N LYS A 330 11.37 -23.95 0.65
CA LYS A 330 10.63 -24.71 1.66
C LYS A 330 9.15 -24.56 1.40
N VAL A 331 8.40 -25.62 1.63
CA VAL A 331 6.94 -25.61 1.55
C VAL A 331 6.38 -26.04 2.90
N TYR A 332 5.48 -25.26 3.47
CA TYR A 332 4.91 -25.56 4.78
C TYR A 332 3.48 -25.05 4.92
N GLU A 333 2.71 -25.72 5.79
CA GLU A 333 1.35 -25.32 6.19
C GLU A 333 1.34 -23.85 6.65
N LEU A 334 0.43 -23.06 6.09
CA LEU A 334 0.23 -21.67 6.49
C LEU A 334 -0.60 -21.61 7.78
N ILE A 335 0.05 -21.24 8.87
CA ILE A 335 -0.60 -21.03 10.17
C ILE A 335 -0.66 -19.54 10.48
N TYR A 336 -1.88 -19.02 10.60
CA TYR A 336 -2.11 -17.65 11.07
C TYR A 336 -1.95 -17.56 12.59
N ARG A 337 -1.15 -16.60 13.06
CA ARG A 337 -0.97 -16.33 14.51
C ARG A 337 -2.13 -15.53 15.12
N SER A 338 -2.83 -14.77 14.29
CA SER A 338 -3.97 -13.93 14.66
C SER A 338 -5.09 -14.14 13.64
N PRO A 339 -6.37 -14.06 14.05
CA PRO A 339 -7.48 -14.17 13.10
C PRO A 339 -7.36 -13.07 12.04
N MET A 340 -7.39 -13.45 10.77
CA MET A 340 -7.61 -12.48 9.70
C MET A 340 -9.06 -12.03 9.74
N ILE A 341 -9.30 -10.74 9.49
CA ILE A 341 -10.65 -10.26 9.23
C ILE A 341 -10.92 -10.27 7.74
N SER A 342 -12.16 -10.55 7.36
CA SER A 342 -12.54 -10.71 5.96
C SER A 342 -13.82 -9.98 5.57
N ASP A 343 -13.99 -9.69 4.29
CA ASP A 343 -15.13 -8.98 3.73
C ASP A 343 -15.35 -7.61 4.42
N VAL A 344 -14.30 -6.78 4.41
CA VAL A 344 -14.27 -5.46 5.06
C VAL A 344 -14.00 -4.35 4.04
N GLY A 345 -14.73 -3.24 4.16
CA GLY A 345 -14.71 -2.15 3.19
C GLY A 345 -14.64 -0.74 3.79
N VAL A 346 -13.96 0.16 3.07
CA VAL A 346 -14.04 1.62 3.27
C VAL A 346 -14.47 2.24 1.94
N GLU A 347 -15.59 2.96 1.91
CA GLU A 347 -16.16 3.36 0.62
C GLU A 347 -16.92 4.69 0.58
N ASN A 348 -16.94 5.29 -0.62
CA ASN A 348 -17.82 6.39 -1.01
C ASN A 348 -17.70 7.66 -0.14
N MET A 349 -16.49 8.13 0.13
CA MET A 349 -16.25 9.31 0.97
C MET A 349 -14.97 10.07 0.63
N ARG A 350 -14.87 11.30 1.12
CA ARG A 350 -13.67 12.11 1.09
C ARG A 350 -12.99 12.13 2.46
N LEU A 351 -11.71 11.81 2.51
CA LEU A 351 -10.87 11.87 3.70
C LEU A 351 -9.90 13.04 3.56
N VAL A 352 -9.81 13.89 4.58
CA VAL A 352 -8.94 15.08 4.56
C VAL A 352 -8.11 15.12 5.84
N SER A 353 -6.79 15.25 5.75
CA SER A 353 -5.97 15.60 6.92
C SER A 353 -5.90 17.11 7.07
N GLU A 354 -6.12 17.61 8.30
CA GLU A 354 -5.57 18.91 8.68
C GLU A 354 -4.04 18.82 8.73
N TYR A 355 -3.37 19.93 8.50
CA TYR A 355 -1.91 20.09 8.55
C TYR A 355 -1.61 21.56 8.84
N ASP A 356 -0.37 21.90 9.22
CA ASP A 356 0.06 23.29 9.37
C ASP A 356 0.17 23.98 7.99
N PRO A 357 -0.69 24.96 7.65
CA PRO A 357 -0.65 25.61 6.34
C PRO A 357 0.59 26.48 6.13
N VAL A 358 1.35 26.80 7.19
CA VAL A 358 2.61 27.55 7.11
C VAL A 358 3.76 26.62 6.73
N ASP A 359 3.71 25.34 7.13
CA ASP A 359 4.71 24.34 6.80
C ASP A 359 4.21 23.40 5.69
N GLY A 360 4.63 23.70 4.44
CA GLY A 360 4.30 22.85 3.29
C GLY A 360 4.91 21.45 3.31
N GLU A 361 5.78 21.15 4.28
CA GLU A 361 6.37 19.83 4.51
C GLU A 361 6.00 19.24 5.88
N ASP A 362 4.92 19.73 6.50
CA ASP A 362 4.42 19.22 7.79
C ASP A 362 4.33 17.68 7.77
N GLU A 363 4.74 17.05 8.88
CA GLU A 363 4.63 15.61 9.10
C GLU A 363 3.91 15.30 10.43
N SER A 364 3.44 16.33 11.14
CA SER A 364 2.75 16.23 12.42
C SER A 364 1.24 16.10 12.23
N HIS A 365 0.80 15.24 11.32
CA HIS A 365 -0.61 15.05 10.97
C HIS A 365 -0.90 13.64 10.44
N GLY A 366 -2.08 13.42 9.84
CA GLY A 366 -2.48 12.13 9.28
C GLY A 366 -1.43 11.51 8.35
N TRP A 367 -1.02 10.28 8.66
CA TRP A 367 0.05 9.56 7.96
C TRP A 367 -0.50 8.78 6.76
N TYR A 368 -1.09 7.59 6.96
CA TYR A 368 -1.94 6.94 5.94
C TYR A 368 -3.42 7.28 6.17
N ALA A 369 -4.16 7.56 5.09
CA ALA A 369 -5.60 7.78 5.15
C ALA A 369 -6.36 6.48 5.46
N VAL A 370 -5.99 5.37 4.81
CA VAL A 370 -6.58 4.05 5.03
C VAL A 370 -5.48 2.99 5.08
N VAL A 371 -5.50 2.15 6.11
CA VAL A 371 -4.63 0.98 6.24
C VAL A 371 -5.47 -0.29 6.33
N MET A 372 -5.19 -1.23 5.44
CA MET A 372 -5.75 -2.59 5.42
C MET A 372 -4.68 -3.56 5.94
N ASP A 373 -4.77 -3.94 7.20
CA ASP A 373 -3.82 -4.82 7.89
C ASP A 373 -4.47 -6.14 8.32
N ASN A 374 -3.78 -7.25 8.10
CA ASN A 374 -4.27 -8.60 8.38
C ASN A 374 -5.69 -8.87 7.82
N THR A 375 -5.94 -8.40 6.59
CA THR A 375 -7.27 -8.41 5.96
C THR A 375 -7.33 -9.34 4.75
N LEU A 376 -8.37 -10.17 4.66
CA LEU A 376 -8.63 -11.06 3.54
C LEU A 376 -9.87 -10.58 2.77
N HIS A 377 -9.83 -10.48 1.44
CA HIS A 377 -10.98 -10.01 0.65
C HIS A 377 -11.49 -8.63 1.13
N GLY A 378 -10.57 -7.67 1.24
CA GLY A 378 -10.89 -6.29 1.63
C GLY A 378 -11.05 -5.36 0.42
N TRP A 379 -11.67 -4.20 0.61
CA TRP A 379 -11.70 -3.19 -0.43
C TRP A 379 -11.66 -1.74 0.07
N VAL A 380 -11.17 -0.87 -0.80
CA VAL A 380 -11.35 0.58 -0.71
C VAL A 380 -11.88 1.05 -2.06
N THR A 381 -13.12 1.55 -2.11
CA THR A 381 -13.78 1.96 -3.37
C THR A 381 -14.37 3.34 -3.27
N ASP A 382 -14.24 4.14 -4.33
CA ASP A 382 -14.84 5.47 -4.39
C ASP A 382 -14.41 6.37 -3.21
N VAL A 383 -13.10 6.39 -2.90
CA VAL A 383 -12.53 7.21 -1.83
C VAL A 383 -11.58 8.25 -2.41
N THR A 384 -11.79 9.52 -2.02
CA THR A 384 -10.82 10.59 -2.29
C THR A 384 -10.08 10.95 -1.01
N THR A 385 -8.76 10.87 -0.99
CA THR A 385 -7.93 11.27 0.15
C THR A 385 -7.16 12.55 -0.17
N MET A 386 -6.98 13.41 0.83
CA MET A 386 -6.27 14.68 0.69
C MET A 386 -5.37 15.00 1.87
N HIS A 387 -4.20 15.57 1.57
CA HIS A 387 -3.25 16.15 2.53
C HIS A 387 -2.56 15.18 3.50
N PHE A 388 -2.93 13.90 3.51
CA PHE A 388 -2.19 12.89 4.26
C PHE A 388 -0.74 12.76 3.76
N VAL A 389 0.18 12.32 4.61
CA VAL A 389 1.57 12.01 4.20
C VAL A 389 1.59 10.93 3.11
N SER A 390 0.63 10.00 3.15
CA SER A 390 0.45 8.89 2.21
C SER A 390 -1.02 8.48 2.12
N GLY A 391 -1.39 7.75 1.06
CA GLY A 391 -2.79 7.46 0.75
C GLY A 391 -3.31 6.20 1.43
N ILE A 392 -3.41 5.13 0.64
CA ILE A 392 -4.03 3.86 0.99
C ILE A 392 -2.94 2.78 1.01
N PHE A 393 -2.89 2.00 2.09
CA PHE A 393 -1.88 0.98 2.31
C PHE A 393 -2.51 -0.38 2.63
N ALA A 394 -2.20 -1.41 1.85
CA ALA A 394 -2.47 -2.81 2.18
C ALA A 394 -1.19 -3.48 2.68
N SER A 395 -1.20 -3.90 3.95
CA SER A 395 -0.01 -4.42 4.64
C SER A 395 0.41 -5.82 4.17
N THR A 396 1.59 -6.28 4.62
CA THR A 396 2.20 -7.59 4.28
C THR A 396 1.25 -8.78 4.44
N TRP A 397 0.33 -8.72 5.40
CA TRP A 397 -0.54 -9.85 5.75
C TRP A 397 -1.89 -9.80 5.06
N SER A 398 -2.19 -8.74 4.33
CA SER A 398 -3.47 -8.58 3.65
C SER A 398 -3.47 -9.28 2.30
N ARG A 399 -4.57 -9.94 1.93
CA ARG A 399 -4.72 -10.72 0.70
C ARG A 399 -6.00 -10.34 -0.01
N TYR A 400 -5.97 -10.38 -1.34
CA TYR A 400 -7.17 -10.13 -2.15
C TYR A 400 -7.81 -8.78 -1.86
N VAL A 401 -6.99 -7.75 -1.64
CA VAL A 401 -7.47 -6.38 -1.42
C VAL A 401 -7.65 -5.67 -2.75
N THR A 402 -8.82 -5.08 -2.99
CA THR A 402 -9.06 -4.20 -4.15
C THR A 402 -9.12 -2.74 -3.73
N ILE A 403 -8.29 -1.91 -4.36
CA ILE A 403 -8.40 -0.45 -4.33
C ILE A 403 -8.91 -0.03 -5.71
N GLN A 404 -10.10 0.55 -5.80
CA GLN A 404 -10.65 0.96 -7.08
C GLN A 404 -11.36 2.31 -7.01
N ASP A 405 -11.37 3.06 -8.12
CA ASP A 405 -12.14 4.30 -8.23
C ASP A 405 -11.76 5.35 -7.16
N CYS A 406 -10.52 5.31 -6.68
CA CYS A 406 -9.99 6.18 -5.64
C CYS A 406 -9.10 7.29 -6.19
N SER A 407 -9.09 8.44 -5.53
CA SER A 407 -8.15 9.53 -5.79
C SER A 407 -7.30 9.84 -4.57
N VAL A 408 -5.98 9.98 -4.72
CA VAL A 408 -5.08 10.39 -3.63
C VAL A 408 -4.37 11.68 -4.02
N LEU A 409 -4.72 12.78 -3.36
CA LEU A 409 -4.43 14.12 -3.86
C LEU A 409 -3.65 14.95 -2.84
N TYR A 410 -2.73 15.77 -3.36
CA TYR A 410 -2.03 16.83 -2.62
C TYR A 410 -1.47 16.36 -1.26
N PRO A 411 -0.63 15.31 -1.20
CA PRO A 411 0.03 14.91 0.04
C PRO A 411 0.85 16.06 0.63
N VAL A 412 0.82 16.19 1.96
CA VAL A 412 1.68 17.10 2.71
C VAL A 412 2.71 16.26 3.46
N SER A 413 3.98 16.48 3.15
CA SER A 413 5.15 15.83 3.76
C SER A 413 6.42 16.33 3.05
N LYS A 414 7.59 15.93 3.53
CA LYS A 414 8.85 16.06 2.79
C LYS A 414 8.80 15.31 1.45
N PRO A 415 8.96 15.98 0.29
CA PRO A 415 8.78 15.35 -1.03
C PRO A 415 9.88 14.37 -1.42
N THR A 416 11.12 14.59 -0.95
CA THR A 416 12.31 13.81 -1.35
C THR A 416 12.71 12.75 -0.32
N ALA A 417 12.14 12.79 0.88
CA ALA A 417 12.47 11.85 1.94
C ALA A 417 11.83 10.48 1.70
N GLY A 418 12.63 9.41 1.91
CA GLY A 418 12.18 8.03 1.80
C GLY A 418 11.04 7.68 2.75
N GLY A 419 10.13 6.81 2.31
CA GLY A 419 8.99 6.35 3.12
C GLY A 419 7.79 7.30 3.21
N ARG A 420 7.80 8.44 2.50
CA ARG A 420 6.64 9.35 2.37
C ARG A 420 6.04 9.33 0.98
N ARG A 421 4.83 9.90 0.85
CA ARG A 421 4.09 10.06 -0.41
C ARG A 421 3.96 8.75 -1.18
N TYR A 422 3.62 7.68 -0.45
CA TYR A 422 3.28 6.36 -0.97
C TYR A 422 1.77 6.29 -1.11
N GLN A 423 1.26 6.58 -2.31
CA GLN A 423 -0.17 6.85 -2.45
C GLN A 423 -1.02 5.59 -2.48
N LEU A 424 -0.68 4.63 -3.33
CA LEU A 424 -1.42 3.38 -3.46
C LEU A 424 -0.44 2.23 -3.27
N CYS A 425 -0.30 1.79 -2.01
CA CYS A 425 0.74 0.88 -1.60
C CYS A 425 0.20 -0.52 -1.30
N LEU A 426 0.61 -1.49 -2.10
CA LEU A 426 0.38 -2.92 -1.88
C LEU A 426 1.67 -3.56 -1.37
N ASN A 427 1.66 -4.02 -0.13
CA ASN A 427 2.73 -4.82 0.45
C ASN A 427 2.25 -6.25 0.76
N GLY A 428 0.95 -6.47 0.75
CA GLY A 428 0.33 -7.79 0.76
C GLY A 428 0.16 -8.36 -0.64
N GLN A 429 -0.16 -9.65 -0.72
CA GLN A 429 -0.19 -10.42 -1.95
C GLN A 429 -1.60 -10.44 -2.60
N MET A 430 -1.66 -10.68 -3.91
CA MET A 430 -2.91 -10.72 -4.71
C MET A 430 -3.76 -9.43 -4.62
N GLY A 431 -3.12 -8.28 -4.37
CA GLY A 431 -3.81 -7.00 -4.37
C GLY A 431 -4.10 -6.49 -5.78
N LEU A 432 -5.15 -5.68 -5.92
CA LEU A 432 -5.55 -5.07 -7.19
C LEU A 432 -5.75 -3.57 -7.01
N VAL A 433 -5.10 -2.76 -7.84
CA VAL A 433 -5.39 -1.32 -7.97
C VAL A 433 -5.91 -1.06 -9.38
N LYS A 434 -7.07 -0.42 -9.52
CA LYS A 434 -7.63 -0.09 -10.85
C LYS A 434 -8.45 1.20 -10.84
N ARG A 435 -8.40 1.96 -11.94
CA ARG A 435 -9.15 3.22 -12.10
C ARG A 435 -8.91 4.21 -10.96
N CYS A 436 -7.67 4.26 -10.47
CA CYS A 436 -7.28 5.22 -9.44
C CYS A 436 -6.44 6.35 -10.03
N PHE A 437 -6.44 7.48 -9.36
CA PHE A 437 -5.67 8.66 -9.74
C PHE A 437 -4.86 9.18 -8.56
N THR A 438 -3.66 9.67 -8.81
CA THR A 438 -2.76 10.22 -7.79
C THR A 438 -2.08 11.47 -8.33
N ASN A 439 -1.70 12.40 -7.46
CA ASN A 439 -0.82 13.51 -7.83
C ASN A 439 0.18 13.85 -6.72
N ASN A 440 1.25 14.56 -7.12
CA ASN A 440 2.31 15.06 -6.23
C ASN A 440 2.96 13.97 -5.34
N ALA A 441 2.93 12.72 -5.78
CA ALA A 441 3.51 11.59 -5.09
C ALA A 441 5.05 11.53 -5.24
N ARG A 442 5.71 10.74 -4.39
CA ARG A 442 7.06 10.25 -4.68
C ARG A 442 6.98 8.93 -5.44
N HIS A 443 6.06 8.06 -5.01
CA HIS A 443 5.66 6.85 -5.75
C HIS A 443 4.12 6.78 -5.75
N ASP A 444 3.54 6.70 -6.94
CA ASP A 444 2.09 6.70 -7.13
C ASP A 444 1.46 5.33 -6.83
N PHE A 445 1.93 4.30 -7.54
CA PHE A 445 1.49 2.91 -7.41
C PHE A 445 2.67 2.06 -6.97
N ILE A 446 2.57 1.42 -5.80
CA ILE A 446 3.69 0.74 -5.16
C ILE A 446 3.36 -0.72 -4.92
N THR A 447 4.23 -1.60 -5.39
CA THR A 447 4.46 -2.92 -4.80
C THR A 447 5.79 -2.87 -4.06
N LEU A 448 5.80 -3.10 -2.74
CA LEU A 448 7.07 -3.04 -1.99
C LEU A 448 8.05 -4.14 -2.42
N ALA A 449 9.33 -3.95 -2.16
CA ALA A 449 10.44 -4.77 -2.69
C ALA A 449 10.42 -6.27 -2.32
N ARG A 450 9.48 -6.70 -1.47
CA ARG A 450 9.33 -8.09 -0.99
C ARG A 450 7.89 -8.59 -1.14
N CYS A 451 7.08 -7.83 -1.84
CA CYS A 451 5.73 -8.21 -2.21
C CYS A 451 5.83 -9.17 -3.39
N CYS A 452 5.08 -10.27 -3.33
CA CYS A 452 5.06 -11.33 -4.33
C CYS A 452 3.63 -11.68 -4.72
#